data_AF-A0A5Q4DNH5-F1
#
_entry.id   AF-A0A5Q4DNH5-F1
#
_cell.length_a   1.000
_cell.length_b   1.000
_cell.length_c   1.000
_cell.angle_alpha   90.00
_cell.angle_beta   90.00
_cell.angle_gamma   90.00
#
_symmetry.space_group_name_H-M   'P 1'
#
loop_
_entity.id
_entity.type
_entity.pdbx_description
1 polymer ?
#
loop_
_entity_poly.entity_id
_entity_poly.type
_entity_poly.pdbx_seq_one_letter_code
_entity_poly.pdbx_strand_id
1 'polypeptide(L)'
;MLAITPRKIVHIVYLAREGVVGEPQAHAFIDGLNDDEKASLTAVAWIGRGAFEAEDYDEAVATAMAEATTPTADYLLGMPHLAENLESGLEELGIDVTGEEEDFLRQGS
;
A
#
# COMPACT_ATOMS: atom_id res chain seq x y z
N MET A 1 10.23 -1.10 -11.11
CA MET A 1 9.80 0.24 -10.63
C MET A 1 8.35 0.08 -10.24
N LEU A 2 7.97 0.48 -9.02
CA LEU A 2 6.60 0.29 -8.55
C LEU A 2 5.61 1.03 -9.44
N ALA A 3 4.45 0.43 -9.70
CA ALA A 3 3.39 1.10 -10.46
C ALA A 3 2.70 2.20 -9.64
N ILE A 4 2.80 2.13 -8.31
CA ILE A 4 2.36 3.18 -7.37
C ILE A 4 3.57 3.89 -6.76
N THR A 5 3.47 5.19 -6.52
CA THR A 5 4.57 5.94 -5.89
C THR A 5 4.65 5.68 -4.38
N PRO A 6 5.86 5.65 -3.78
CA PRO A 6 6.01 5.46 -2.33
C PRO A 6 5.21 6.45 -1.49
N ARG A 7 5.22 7.74 -1.87
CA ARG A 7 4.38 8.78 -1.26
C ARG A 7 2.89 8.43 -1.17
N LYS A 8 2.30 7.82 -2.21
CA LYS A 8 0.89 7.41 -2.18
C LYS A 8 0.66 6.29 -1.15
N ILE A 9 1.61 5.36 -1.04
CA ILE A 9 1.57 4.29 -0.03
C ILE A 9 1.67 4.90 1.38
N VAL A 10 2.62 5.81 1.62
CA VAL A 10 2.76 6.53 2.90
C VAL A 10 1.49 7.29 3.28
N HIS A 11 0.81 7.92 2.31
CA HIS A 11 -0.47 8.58 2.59
C HIS A 11 -1.52 7.56 3.09
N ILE A 12 -1.58 6.37 2.51
CA ILE A 12 -2.50 5.30 2.93
C ILE A 12 -2.11 4.77 4.31
N VAL A 13 -0.81 4.60 4.60
CA VAL A 13 -0.30 4.24 5.93
C VAL A 13 -0.77 5.25 6.99
N TYR A 14 -0.63 6.55 6.70
CA TYR A 14 -1.11 7.62 7.58
C TYR A 14 -2.61 7.51 7.85
N LEU A 15 -3.44 7.39 6.80
CA LEU A 15 -4.89 7.28 6.94
C LEU A 15 -5.33 5.99 7.67
N ALA A 16 -4.63 4.87 7.45
CA ALA A 16 -4.91 3.62 8.13
C ALA A 16 -4.62 3.70 9.65
N ARG A 17 -3.59 4.45 10.05
CA ARG A 17 -3.24 4.67 11.47
C ARG A 17 -4.24 5.55 12.22
N GLU A 18 -4.94 6.44 11.52
CA GLU A 18 -6.05 7.23 12.08
C GLU A 18 -7.29 6.36 12.41
N GLY A 19 -7.26 5.07 12.04
CA GLY A 19 -8.32 4.10 12.33
C GLY A 19 -9.66 4.55 11.76
N VAL A 20 -10.72 4.49 12.57
CA VAL A 20 -12.11 4.82 12.17
C VAL A 20 -12.23 6.21 11.55
N VAL A 21 -11.39 7.16 11.96
CA VAL A 21 -11.45 8.55 11.46
C VAL A 21 -10.88 8.67 10.06
N GLY A 22 -9.84 7.89 9.74
CA GLY A 22 -9.14 7.91 8.45
C GLY A 22 -9.62 6.86 7.46
N GLU A 23 -10.33 5.83 7.92
CA GLU A 23 -10.83 4.73 7.08
C GLU A 23 -11.68 5.21 5.88
N PRO A 24 -12.65 6.13 6.01
CA PRO A 24 -13.41 6.62 4.86
C PRO A 24 -12.55 7.31 3.79
N GLN A 25 -11.51 8.03 4.22
CA GLN A 25 -10.59 8.74 3.34
C GLN A 25 -9.61 7.76 2.69
N ALA A 26 -9.11 6.76 3.45
CA ALA A 26 -8.28 5.69 2.92
C ALA A 26 -9.03 4.91 1.84
N HIS A 27 -10.29 4.58 2.11
CA HIS A 27 -11.18 3.88 1.19
C HIS A 27 -11.34 4.65 -0.13
N ALA A 28 -11.78 5.92 -0.03
CA ALA A 28 -11.95 6.77 -1.20
C ALA A 28 -10.64 7.00 -1.98
N PHE A 29 -9.51 7.09 -1.28
CA PHE A 29 -8.20 7.28 -1.90
C PHE A 29 -7.77 6.02 -2.68
N ILE A 30 -7.91 4.84 -2.09
CA ILE A 30 -7.60 3.56 -2.75
C ILE A 30 -8.52 3.35 -3.95
N ASP A 31 -9.82 3.65 -3.82
CA ASP A 31 -10.78 3.51 -4.91
C ASP A 31 -10.43 4.40 -6.12
N GLY A 32 -9.86 5.58 -5.88
CA GLY A 32 -9.40 6.50 -6.91
C GLY A 32 -8.10 6.12 -7.62
N LEU A 33 -7.39 5.08 -7.15
CA LEU A 33 -6.21 4.56 -7.83
C LEU A 33 -6.59 3.81 -9.12
N ASN A 34 -5.69 3.82 -10.09
CA ASN A 34 -5.85 2.96 -11.27
C ASN A 34 -5.55 1.49 -10.94
N ASP A 35 -5.87 0.58 -11.85
CA ASP A 35 -5.76 -0.87 -11.61
C ASP A 35 -4.31 -1.32 -11.35
N ASP A 36 -3.33 -0.77 -12.05
CA ASP A 36 -1.91 -1.07 -11.85
C ASP A 36 -1.44 -0.59 -10.47
N GLU A 37 -1.89 0.59 -10.04
CA GLU A 37 -1.59 1.15 -8.72
C GLU A 37 -2.22 0.30 -7.61
N LYS A 38 -3.46 -0.18 -7.79
CA LYS A 38 -4.16 -1.07 -6.85
C LYS A 38 -3.46 -2.42 -6.71
N ALA A 39 -3.07 -3.02 -7.84
CA ALA A 39 -2.32 -4.27 -7.86
C ALA A 39 -0.95 -4.11 -7.20
N SER A 40 -0.24 -3.02 -7.51
CA SER A 40 1.04 -2.70 -6.87
C SER A 40 0.92 -2.47 -5.37
N LEU A 41 -0.11 -1.75 -4.91
CA LEU A 41 -0.34 -1.52 -3.48
C LEU A 41 -0.59 -2.85 -2.75
N THR A 42 -1.37 -3.74 -3.36
CA THR A 42 -1.68 -5.07 -2.82
C THR A 42 -0.44 -5.95 -2.76
N ALA A 43 0.39 -5.93 -3.81
CA ALA A 43 1.67 -6.64 -3.84
C ALA A 43 2.62 -6.17 -2.73
N VAL A 44 2.73 -4.85 -2.50
CA VAL A 44 3.55 -4.29 -1.41
C VAL A 44 3.05 -4.79 -0.05
N ALA A 45 1.73 -4.76 0.22
CA ALA A 45 1.17 -5.28 1.46
C ALA A 45 1.42 -6.79 1.62
N TRP A 46 1.40 -7.56 0.53
CA TRP A 46 1.68 -8.98 0.55
C TRP A 46 3.15 -9.31 0.81
N ILE A 47 4.07 -8.49 0.30
CA ILE A 47 5.50 -8.64 0.59
C ILE A 47 5.76 -8.34 2.07
N GLY A 48 5.25 -7.23 2.60
CA GLY A 48 5.50 -6.88 4.00
C GLY A 48 4.86 -7.82 5.01
N ARG A 49 3.76 -8.52 4.67
CA ARG A 49 3.20 -9.60 5.50
C ARG A 49 3.92 -10.96 5.33
N GLY A 50 4.90 -11.04 4.43
CA GLY A 50 5.67 -12.26 4.14
C GLY A 50 4.94 -13.30 3.27
N ALA A 51 3.97 -12.89 2.45
CA ALA A 51 3.30 -13.79 1.50
C ALA A 51 4.05 -13.93 0.16
N PHE A 52 4.87 -12.94 -0.19
CA PHE A 52 5.78 -12.93 -1.32
C PHE A 52 7.12 -12.36 -0.87
N GLU A 53 8.21 -12.70 -1.57
CA GLU A 53 9.50 -12.06 -1.36
C GLU A 53 9.65 -10.82 -2.25
N ALA A 54 10.58 -9.92 -1.93
CA ALA A 54 10.80 -8.70 -2.71
C ALA A 54 11.20 -8.98 -4.17
N GLU A 55 11.91 -10.09 -4.41
CA GLU A 55 12.28 -10.53 -5.76
C GLU A 55 11.10 -11.03 -6.59
N ASP A 56 10.00 -11.44 -5.93
CA ASP A 56 8.77 -11.93 -6.56
C ASP A 56 7.73 -10.81 -6.77
N TYR A 57 8.11 -9.54 -6.66
CA TYR A 57 7.19 -8.41 -6.79
C TYR A 57 6.34 -8.45 -8.06
N ASP A 58 6.95 -8.74 -9.22
CA ASP A 58 6.22 -8.78 -10.49
C ASP A 58 5.18 -9.92 -10.51
N GLU A 59 5.46 -11.05 -9.86
CA GLU A 59 4.51 -12.16 -9.69
C GLU A 59 3.39 -11.78 -8.72
N ALA A 60 3.72 -11.10 -7.62
CA ALA A 60 2.75 -10.60 -6.66
C ALA A 60 1.77 -9.61 -7.31
N VAL A 61 2.27 -8.72 -8.19
CA VAL A 61 1.43 -7.78 -8.95
C VAL A 61 0.53 -8.52 -9.94
N ALA A 62 1.08 -9.48 -10.70
CA ALA A 62 0.29 -10.27 -11.64
C ALA A 62 -0.82 -11.06 -10.93
N THR A 63 -0.51 -11.62 -9.76
CA THR A 63 -1.46 -12.33 -8.90
C THR A 63 -2.54 -11.37 -8.38
N ALA A 64 -2.14 -10.21 -7.87
CA ALA A 64 -3.09 -9.19 -7.38
C ALA A 64 -4.05 -8.73 -8.48
N MET A 65 -3.56 -8.56 -9.71
CA MET A 65 -4.39 -8.19 -10.86
C MET A 65 -5.36 -9.32 -11.26
N ALA A 66 -4.91 -10.58 -11.22
CA ALA A 66 -5.74 -11.73 -11.56
C ALA A 66 -6.82 -12.03 -10.51
N GLU A 67 -6.52 -11.77 -9.23
CA GLU A 67 -7.40 -12.05 -8.09
C GLU A 67 -8.26 -10.85 -7.65
N ALA A 68 -8.27 -9.74 -8.40
CA ALA A 68 -9.02 -8.52 -8.10
C ALA A 68 -10.55 -8.67 -8.28
N THR A 69 -11.16 -9.66 -7.63
CA THR A 69 -12.62 -9.93 -7.67
C THR A 69 -13.41 -9.18 -6.60
N THR A 70 -12.73 -8.64 -5.59
CA THR A 70 -13.27 -7.82 -4.50
C THR A 70 -12.73 -6.40 -4.66
N PRO A 71 -13.50 -5.34 -4.35
CA PRO A 71 -12.96 -3.98 -4.34
C PRO A 71 -11.67 -3.91 -3.52
N THR A 72 -10.59 -3.42 -4.12
CA THR A 72 -9.26 -3.41 -3.49
C THR A 72 -9.25 -2.64 -2.18
N ALA A 73 -10.02 -1.55 -2.09
CA ALA A 73 -10.16 -0.78 -0.86
C ALA A 73 -10.72 -1.63 0.29
N ASP A 74 -11.82 -2.36 0.05
CA ASP A 74 -12.43 -3.24 1.05
C ASP A 74 -11.48 -4.37 1.46
N TYR A 75 -10.78 -4.97 0.49
CA TYR A 75 -9.82 -6.04 0.75
C TYR A 75 -8.64 -5.58 1.62
N LEU A 76 -8.02 -4.45 1.27
CA LEU A 76 -6.85 -3.93 1.97
C LEU A 76 -7.23 -3.39 3.35
N LEU A 77 -8.30 -2.62 3.48
CA LEU A 77 -8.73 -2.08 4.78
C LEU A 77 -9.24 -3.17 5.73
N GLY A 78 -9.70 -4.30 5.19
CA GLY A 78 -9.98 -5.50 5.97
C GLY A 78 -8.73 -6.30 6.38
N MET A 79 -7.55 -5.97 5.86
CA MET A 79 -6.30 -6.67 6.17
C MET A 79 -5.80 -6.27 7.57
N PRO A 80 -5.52 -7.24 8.46
CA PRO A 80 -4.86 -6.95 9.73
C PRO A 80 -3.50 -6.29 9.52
N HIS A 81 -3.20 -5.26 10.32
CA HIS A 81 -1.91 -4.56 10.31
C HIS A 81 -1.52 -3.98 8.94
N LEU A 82 -2.49 -3.46 8.19
CA LEU A 82 -2.26 -2.92 6.84
C LEU A 82 -1.11 -1.89 6.82
N ALA A 83 -1.08 -0.96 7.78
CA ALA A 83 -0.06 0.08 7.85
C ALA A 83 1.34 -0.55 7.96
N GLU A 84 1.53 -1.45 8.92
CA GLU A 84 2.81 -2.11 9.17
C GLU A 84 3.23 -3.01 8.00
N ASN A 85 2.28 -3.69 7.36
CA ASN A 85 2.55 -4.49 6.15
C ASN A 85 3.00 -3.61 4.98
N LEU A 86 2.42 -2.42 4.80
CA LEU A 86 2.82 -1.51 3.72
C LEU A 86 4.21 -0.92 3.97
N GLU A 87 4.50 -0.52 5.21
CA GLU A 87 5.83 -0.03 5.61
C GLU A 87 6.89 -1.12 5.42
N SER A 88 6.66 -2.31 5.97
CA SER A 88 7.59 -3.44 5.84
C SER A 88 7.79 -3.82 4.37
N GLY A 89 6.73 -3.80 3.56
CA GLY A 89 6.82 -4.10 2.13
C GLY A 89 7.68 -3.08 1.36
N LEU A 90 7.57 -1.80 1.70
CA LEU A 90 8.43 -0.76 1.13
C LEU A 90 9.90 -0.95 1.52
N GLU A 91 10.17 -1.27 2.79
CA GLU A 91 11.54 -1.52 3.29
C GLU A 91 12.17 -2.72 2.57
N GLU A 92 11.45 -3.84 2.43
CA GLU A 92 11.89 -5.03 1.70
C GLU A 92 12.19 -4.73 0.22
N LEU A 93 11.44 -3.81 -0.38
CA LEU A 93 11.65 -3.33 -1.75
C LEU A 93 12.80 -2.30 -1.87
N GLY A 94 13.52 -2.03 -0.77
CA GLY A 94 14.65 -1.12 -0.73
C GLY A 94 14.27 0.36 -0.76
N ILE A 95 13.05 0.69 -0.36
CA ILE A 95 12.54 2.06 -0.31
C ILE A 95 12.65 2.59 1.13
N ASP A 96 13.24 3.77 1.27
CA ASP A 96 13.36 4.45 2.57
C ASP A 96 12.01 5.03 3.00
N VAL A 97 11.26 4.24 3.77
CA VAL A 97 9.95 4.61 4.31
C VAL A 97 10.04 5.84 5.20
N THR A 98 11.05 5.91 6.07
CA THR A 98 11.21 7.03 7.00
C THR A 98 11.42 8.34 6.24
N GLY A 99 12.27 8.33 5.20
CA GLY A 99 12.46 9.49 4.33
C GLY A 99 11.18 9.94 3.65
N GLU A 100 10.40 9.00 3.09
CA GLU A 100 9.12 9.29 2.43
C GLU A 100 8.06 9.81 3.41
N GLU A 101 8.01 9.29 4.65
CA GLU A 101 7.15 9.80 5.73
C GLU A 101 7.50 11.24 6.11
N GLU A 102 8.78 11.53 6.33
CA GLU A 102 9.23 12.88 6.65
C GLU A 102 8.87 13.88 5.54
N ASP A 103 9.10 13.51 4.28
CA ASP A 103 8.77 14.34 3.12
C ASP A 103 7.27 14.51 2.92
N PHE A 104 6.47 13.49 3.25
CA PHE A 104 5.02 13.60 3.28
C PHE A 104 4.55 14.63 4.30
N LEU A 105 5.06 14.56 5.53
CA LEU A 105 4.69 15.46 6.63
C LEU A 105 5.14 16.91 6.39
N ARG A 106 6.34 17.12 5.82
CA ARG A 106 6.85 18.47 5.50
C ARG A 106 6.00 19.20 4.46
N GLN A 107 5.41 18.47 3.52
CA GLN A 107 4.59 19.05 2.44
C GLN A 107 3.11 19.19 2.81
N GLY A 108 2.68 18.61 3.94
CA GLY A 108 1.33 18.73 4.47
C GLY A 108 1.10 19.91 5.43
N SER A 109 2.16 20.65 5.78
CA SER A 109 2.11 21.93 6.54
C SER A 109 2.07 23.14 5.62
#